data_AF-A0A957GWK5-F1
#
_entry.id   AF-A0A957GWK5-F1
#
_cell.length_a   1.000
_cell.length_b   1.000
_cell.length_c   1.000
_cell.angle_alpha   90.00
_cell.angle_beta   90.00
_cell.angle_gamma   90.00
#
_symmetry.space_group_name_H-M   'P 1'
#
loop_
_entity.id
_entity.type
_entity.pdbx_description
1 polymer ?
#
loop_
_entity_poly.entity_id
_entity_poly.type
_entity_poly.pdbx_seq_one_letter_code
_entity_poly.pdbx_strand_id
1 'polypeptide(L)'
;TVRFRVDSATPFVSGPREMLVTTDPSSSDPSLTLYVVNYDELHVRMYAVSPDDWDDYMKYRRDFDEGREDELPTPPGNLVFDEMVPIDSEEDVLTETAVSLSEALDGDTGHLIVVVQPPDLPREIWEQRSQTIHTWVQVTQIGLDAIADHQQVVAWATNLADGAPLSGVRISGSQNSAAATTGADGLARMDLPGGGL
;
A
#
# COMPACT_ATOMS: atom_id res chain seq x y z
N THR A 1 9.53 -0.29 50.16
CA THR A 1 9.88 -0.83 48.83
C THR A 1 8.68 -1.54 48.27
N VAL A 2 8.23 -1.20 47.06
CA VAL A 2 7.12 -1.88 46.39
C VAL A 2 7.69 -2.76 45.29
N ARG A 3 7.13 -3.95 45.10
CA ARG A 3 7.47 -4.87 43.99
C ARG A 3 6.22 -5.09 43.16
N PHE A 4 6.39 -5.05 41.84
CA PHE A 4 5.37 -5.39 40.86
C PHE A 4 5.86 -6.59 40.04
N ARG A 5 4.92 -7.39 39.57
CA ARG A 5 5.16 -8.37 38.51
C ARG A 5 4.65 -7.74 37.22
N VAL A 6 5.49 -7.76 36.20
CA VAL A 6 5.15 -7.34 34.83
C VAL A 6 5.34 -8.58 33.97
N ASP A 7 4.33 -8.89 33.17
CA ASP A 7 4.37 -9.98 32.20
C ASP A 7 4.83 -9.42 30.84
N SER A 8 5.25 -10.28 29.91
CA SER A 8 5.69 -9.87 28.58
C SER A 8 4.58 -9.16 27.80
N ALA A 9 4.98 -8.26 26.90
CA ALA A 9 4.06 -7.59 26.00
C ALA A 9 3.39 -8.60 25.06
N THR A 10 2.11 -8.39 24.77
CA THR A 10 1.41 -9.20 23.76
C THR A 10 2.04 -8.95 22.39
N PRO A 11 2.40 -10.01 21.63
CA PRO A 11 2.91 -9.84 20.29
C PRO A 11 1.92 -9.10 19.40
N PHE A 12 2.43 -8.18 18.59
CA PHE A 12 1.63 -7.54 17.56
C PHE A 12 2.50 -7.04 16.40
N VAL A 13 1.86 -6.90 15.25
CA VAL A 13 2.41 -6.21 14.09
C VAL A 13 1.40 -5.16 13.63
N SER A 14 1.91 -4.02 13.18
CA SER A 14 1.12 -2.95 12.58
C SER A 14 1.89 -2.28 11.45
N GLY A 15 1.16 -1.73 10.48
CA GLY A 15 1.71 -1.03 9.33
C GLY A 15 0.84 0.16 8.95
N PRO A 16 0.99 0.69 7.72
CA PRO A 16 0.15 1.77 7.23
C PRO A 16 -1.33 1.41 7.30
N ARG A 17 -2.17 2.42 7.61
CA ARG A 17 -3.63 2.27 7.68
C ARG A 17 -4.32 2.71 6.41
N GLU A 18 -3.59 3.40 5.55
CA GLU A 18 -4.00 3.87 4.25
C GLU A 18 -4.19 2.70 3.29
N MET A 19 -5.21 2.79 2.43
CA MET A 19 -5.42 1.78 1.37
C MET A 19 -4.27 1.78 0.36
N LEU A 20 -3.67 2.96 0.13
CA LEU A 20 -2.55 3.16 -0.77
C LEU A 20 -1.46 3.95 -0.06
N VAL A 21 -0.21 3.50 -0.20
CA VAL A 21 0.98 4.24 0.20
C VAL A 21 1.93 4.37 -0.98
N THR A 22 2.66 5.48 -1.03
CA THR A 22 3.73 5.69 -2.00
C THR A 22 5.06 5.65 -1.27
N THR A 23 6.03 4.87 -1.77
CA THR A 23 7.36 4.75 -1.15
C THR A 23 8.20 6.01 -1.34
N ASP A 24 9.26 6.16 -0.54
CA ASP A 24 10.24 7.24 -0.72
C ASP A 24 10.86 7.16 -2.14
N PRO A 25 10.68 8.20 -3.00
CA PRO A 25 11.23 8.20 -4.36
C PRO A 25 12.76 8.23 -4.40
N SER A 26 13.41 8.60 -3.30
CA SER A 26 14.87 8.74 -3.22
C SER A 26 15.57 7.44 -2.80
N SER A 27 14.82 6.44 -2.32
CA SER A 27 15.39 5.17 -1.89
C SER A 27 15.75 4.29 -3.09
N SER A 28 16.95 3.72 -3.08
CA SER A 28 17.34 2.66 -4.02
C SER A 28 16.79 1.28 -3.64
N ASP A 29 16.22 1.16 -2.43
CA ASP A 29 15.58 -0.04 -1.90
C ASP A 29 14.17 0.36 -1.42
N PRO A 30 13.16 0.32 -2.30
CA PRO A 30 11.79 0.64 -1.93
C PRO A 30 11.29 -0.37 -0.90
N SER A 31 10.78 0.13 0.23
CA SER A 31 10.41 -0.72 1.36
C SER A 31 9.11 -0.28 2.02
N LEU A 32 8.38 -1.22 2.62
CA LEU A 32 7.21 -0.96 3.46
C LEU A 32 7.62 -0.97 4.94
N THR A 33 7.42 0.15 5.64
CA THR A 33 7.72 0.27 7.08
C THR A 33 6.62 -0.35 7.93
N LEU A 34 7.02 -1.16 8.90
CA LEU A 34 6.19 -1.89 9.85
C LEU A 34 6.68 -1.65 11.27
N TYR A 35 5.78 -1.85 12.24
CA TYR A 35 6.09 -1.81 13.66
C TYR A 35 5.70 -3.14 14.29
N VAL A 36 6.65 -3.77 14.96
CA VAL A 36 6.57 -5.15 15.45
C VAL A 36 6.96 -5.20 16.92
N VAL A 37 6.24 -6.01 17.69
CA VAL A 37 6.62 -6.44 19.05
C VAL A 37 6.52 -7.95 19.12
N ASN A 38 7.57 -8.59 19.64
CA ASN A 38 7.60 -10.02 19.97
C ASN A 38 7.25 -10.96 18.79
N TYR A 39 7.60 -10.57 17.56
CA TYR A 39 7.67 -11.46 16.39
C TYR A 39 9.08 -11.42 15.80
N ASP A 40 9.66 -12.59 15.56
CA ASP A 40 10.98 -12.83 14.98
C ASP A 40 10.92 -13.11 13.47
N GLU A 41 9.73 -13.36 12.93
CA GLU A 41 9.46 -13.44 11.49
C GLU A 41 8.03 -12.99 11.17
N LEU A 42 7.79 -12.62 9.91
CA LEU A 42 6.47 -12.30 9.38
C LEU A 42 6.25 -13.01 8.06
N HIS A 43 5.03 -13.51 7.83
CA HIS A 43 4.64 -14.03 6.52
C HIS A 43 4.28 -12.88 5.60
N VAL A 44 5.07 -12.69 4.54
CA VAL A 44 4.90 -11.61 3.58
C VAL A 44 4.55 -12.17 2.22
N ARG A 45 3.43 -11.69 1.67
CA ARG A 45 2.99 -11.97 0.31
C ARG A 45 2.86 -10.68 -0.48
N MET A 46 3.38 -10.67 -1.70
CA MET A 46 3.28 -9.52 -2.60
C MET A 46 2.67 -9.93 -3.93
N TYR A 47 1.69 -9.14 -4.36
CA TYR A 47 0.96 -9.37 -5.60
C TYR A 47 1.24 -8.22 -6.56
N ALA A 48 1.80 -8.53 -7.72
CA ALA A 48 1.99 -7.57 -8.81
C ALA A 48 0.64 -7.20 -9.42
N VAL A 49 0.35 -5.89 -9.42
CA VAL A 49 -0.90 -5.31 -9.90
C VAL A 49 -0.62 -4.10 -10.79
N SER A 50 -1.65 -3.66 -11.49
CA SER A 50 -1.68 -2.44 -12.29
C SER A 50 -2.75 -1.48 -11.74
N PRO A 51 -2.72 -0.18 -12.05
CA PRO A 51 -3.78 0.75 -11.64
C PRO A 51 -5.21 0.30 -12.00
N ASP A 52 -5.39 -0.52 -13.04
CA ASP A 52 -6.69 -1.05 -13.45
C ASP A 52 -7.27 -2.06 -12.44
N ASP A 53 -6.43 -2.67 -11.60
CA ASP A 53 -6.85 -3.63 -10.55
C ASP A 53 -7.39 -2.94 -9.28
N TRP A 54 -7.43 -1.60 -9.26
CA TRP A 54 -7.84 -0.82 -8.08
C TRP A 54 -9.25 -1.15 -7.58
N ASP A 55 -10.22 -1.27 -8.50
CA ASP A 55 -11.61 -1.59 -8.14
C ASP A 55 -11.72 -2.99 -7.52
N ASP A 56 -10.94 -3.95 -8.04
CA ASP A 56 -10.87 -5.31 -7.50
C ASP A 56 -10.18 -5.34 -6.14
N TYR A 57 -9.15 -4.51 -5.91
CA TYR A 57 -8.52 -4.36 -4.60
C TYR A 57 -9.48 -3.76 -3.57
N MET A 58 -10.26 -2.75 -3.94
CA MET A 58 -11.28 -2.17 -3.05
C MET A 58 -12.38 -3.19 -2.70
N LYS A 59 -12.79 -4.01 -3.67
CA LYS A 59 -13.69 -5.15 -3.42
C LYS A 59 -13.04 -6.15 -2.47
N TYR A 60 -11.81 -6.55 -2.72
CA TYR A 60 -11.04 -7.46 -1.88
C TYR A 60 -10.97 -6.98 -0.42
N ARG A 61 -10.65 -5.69 -0.19
CA ARG A 61 -10.58 -5.10 1.15
C ARG A 61 -11.92 -5.18 1.87
N ARG A 62 -13.00 -4.78 1.21
CA ARG A 62 -14.36 -4.87 1.77
C ARG A 62 -14.73 -6.32 2.10
N ASP A 63 -14.50 -7.23 1.16
CA ASP A 63 -14.88 -8.65 1.32
C ASP A 63 -14.04 -9.30 2.44
N PHE A 64 -12.79 -8.88 2.66
CA PHE A 64 -11.96 -9.34 3.79
C PHE A 64 -12.51 -8.83 5.14
N ASP A 65 -12.85 -7.55 5.22
CA ASP A 65 -13.36 -6.91 6.44
C ASP A 65 -14.75 -7.43 6.82
N GLU A 66 -15.61 -7.72 5.84
CA GLU A 66 -16.99 -8.20 6.04
C GLU A 66 -17.13 -9.73 6.00
N GLY A 67 -16.14 -10.45 5.47
CA GLY A 67 -16.20 -11.88 5.18
C GLY A 67 -16.27 -12.80 6.41
N ARG A 68 -16.43 -14.10 6.16
CA ARG A 68 -16.31 -15.15 7.19
C ARG A 68 -14.93 -15.80 7.16
N GLU A 69 -14.51 -16.42 8.26
CA GLU A 69 -13.18 -17.05 8.40
C GLU A 69 -12.89 -18.10 7.34
N ASP A 70 -13.90 -18.85 6.90
CA ASP A 70 -13.79 -19.93 5.95
C ASP A 70 -13.81 -19.48 4.47
N GLU A 71 -14.01 -18.19 4.24
CA GLU A 71 -14.12 -17.58 2.90
C GLU A 71 -13.23 -16.32 2.79
N LEU A 72 -11.98 -16.42 3.25
CA LEU A 72 -11.03 -15.31 3.08
C LEU A 72 -10.75 -15.09 1.58
N PRO A 73 -10.97 -13.86 1.06
CA PRO A 73 -10.72 -13.58 -0.34
C PRO A 73 -9.21 -13.58 -0.62
N THR A 74 -8.85 -13.80 -1.87
CA THR A 74 -7.47 -13.64 -2.36
C THR A 74 -7.28 -12.24 -2.93
N PRO A 75 -6.13 -11.58 -2.71
CA PRO A 75 -5.80 -10.34 -3.41
C PRO A 75 -5.86 -10.50 -4.93
N PRO A 76 -6.24 -9.45 -5.69
CA PRO A 76 -6.09 -9.45 -7.14
C PRO A 76 -4.61 -9.40 -7.55
N GLY A 77 -4.36 -9.58 -8.84
CA GLY A 77 -3.02 -9.58 -9.42
C GLY A 77 -2.33 -10.95 -9.35
N ASN A 78 -1.01 -10.93 -9.59
CA ASN A 78 -0.19 -12.14 -9.63
C ASN A 78 0.69 -12.22 -8.38
N LEU A 79 0.64 -13.33 -7.65
CA LEU A 79 1.56 -13.57 -6.54
C LEU A 79 3.00 -13.68 -7.09
N VAL A 80 3.89 -12.78 -6.65
CA VAL A 80 5.29 -12.70 -7.10
C VAL A 80 6.29 -12.88 -5.96
N PHE A 81 5.86 -12.75 -4.71
CA PHE A 81 6.66 -12.97 -3.52
C PHE A 81 5.79 -13.63 -2.44
N ASP A 82 6.31 -14.67 -1.77
CA ASP A 82 5.62 -15.43 -0.73
C ASP A 82 6.66 -16.09 0.19
N GLU A 83 7.11 -15.37 1.22
CA GLU A 83 8.17 -15.83 2.11
C GLU A 83 7.94 -15.47 3.58
N MET A 84 8.60 -16.21 4.46
CA MET A 84 8.80 -15.84 5.86
C MET A 84 10.00 -14.90 5.94
N VAL A 85 9.73 -13.64 6.26
CA VAL A 85 10.75 -12.59 6.36
C VAL A 85 11.20 -12.49 7.82
N PRO A 86 12.49 -12.71 8.13
CA PRO A 86 13.00 -12.57 9.48
C PRO A 86 12.95 -11.10 9.92
N ILE A 87 12.56 -10.87 11.18
CA ILE A 87 12.50 -9.56 11.82
C ILE A 87 13.54 -9.51 12.92
N ASP A 88 14.45 -8.53 12.83
CA ASP A 88 15.39 -8.23 13.91
C ASP A 88 14.66 -7.43 15.00
N SER A 89 13.90 -8.11 15.86
CA SER A 89 13.16 -7.51 16.97
C SER A 89 13.78 -7.82 18.33
N GLU A 90 13.75 -6.84 19.23
CA GLU A 90 14.08 -7.04 20.64
C GLU A 90 12.83 -7.44 21.43
N GLU A 91 12.99 -8.36 22.40
CA GLU A 91 11.88 -8.79 23.27
C GLU A 91 11.32 -7.62 24.08
N ASP A 92 9.99 -7.50 24.08
CA ASP A 92 9.20 -6.46 24.74
C ASP A 92 9.51 -5.02 24.29
N VAL A 93 10.07 -4.86 23.08
CA VAL A 93 10.39 -3.56 22.47
C VAL A 93 9.64 -3.37 21.16
N LEU A 94 9.01 -2.20 21.02
CA LEU A 94 8.45 -1.76 19.74
C LEU A 94 9.59 -1.49 18.76
N THR A 95 9.70 -2.36 17.77
CA THR A 95 10.74 -2.30 16.75
C THR A 95 10.15 -1.80 15.44
N GLU A 96 10.72 -0.73 14.90
CA GLU A 96 10.46 -0.30 13.53
C GLU A 96 11.33 -1.12 12.57
N THR A 97 10.69 -1.75 11.59
CA THR A 97 11.36 -2.58 10.58
C THR A 97 10.82 -2.25 9.20
N ALA A 98 11.55 -2.63 8.15
CA ALA A 98 11.17 -2.37 6.77
C ALA A 98 11.28 -3.65 5.96
N VAL A 99 10.22 -3.95 5.20
CA VAL A 99 10.20 -5.06 4.25
C VAL A 99 10.56 -4.52 2.88
N SER A 100 11.69 -4.96 2.32
CA SER A 100 12.10 -4.60 0.95
C SER A 100 11.11 -5.15 -0.07
N LEU A 101 10.81 -4.34 -1.09
CA LEU A 101 9.91 -4.68 -2.18
C LEU A 101 10.67 -5.06 -3.46
N SER A 102 12.00 -4.91 -3.47
CA SER A 102 12.82 -4.98 -4.67
C SER A 102 12.71 -6.31 -5.42
N GLU A 103 12.63 -7.43 -4.71
CA GLU A 103 12.52 -8.75 -5.34
C GLU A 103 11.16 -9.01 -6.00
N ALA A 104 10.13 -8.28 -5.58
CA ALA A 104 8.77 -8.39 -6.11
C ALA A 104 8.50 -7.45 -7.30
N LEU A 105 9.41 -6.51 -7.60
CA LEU A 105 9.26 -5.53 -8.67
C LEU A 105 9.92 -6.02 -9.97
N ASP A 106 9.25 -5.82 -11.09
CA ASP A 106 9.84 -5.96 -12.43
C ASP A 106 10.37 -4.59 -12.92
N GLY A 107 11.44 -4.12 -12.27
CA GLY A 107 12.10 -2.84 -12.54
C GLY A 107 12.09 -1.86 -11.35
N ASP A 108 12.33 -0.58 -11.63
CA ASP A 108 12.52 0.45 -10.60
C ASP A 108 11.21 1.07 -10.07
N THR A 109 10.08 0.79 -10.73
CA THR A 109 8.76 1.35 -10.40
C THR A 109 7.69 0.29 -10.60
N GLY A 110 6.59 0.38 -9.86
CA GLY A 110 5.48 -0.56 -10.00
C GLY A 110 4.42 -0.38 -8.92
N HIS A 111 3.48 -1.32 -8.92
CA HIS A 111 2.43 -1.39 -7.93
C HIS A 111 2.35 -2.81 -7.37
N LEU A 112 2.24 -2.91 -6.05
CA LEU A 112 2.14 -4.16 -5.32
C LEU A 112 0.96 -4.09 -4.36
N ILE A 113 0.22 -5.17 -4.19
CA ILE A 113 -0.54 -5.37 -2.96
C ILE A 113 0.35 -6.18 -2.02
N VAL A 114 0.67 -5.60 -0.88
CA VAL A 114 1.47 -6.26 0.16
C VAL A 114 0.52 -6.74 1.25
N VAL A 115 0.60 -8.03 1.56
CA VAL A 115 -0.12 -8.68 2.65
C VAL A 115 0.91 -9.19 3.66
N VAL A 116 0.80 -8.72 4.90
CA VAL A 116 1.70 -9.11 6.00
C VAL A 116 0.89 -9.72 7.13
N GLN A 117 1.35 -10.88 7.62
CA GLN A 117 0.72 -11.61 8.70
C GLN A 117 1.74 -12.14 9.71
N PRO A 118 1.35 -12.32 10.99
CA PRO A 118 2.08 -13.17 11.91
C PRO A 118 2.28 -14.59 11.36
N PRO A 119 3.37 -15.30 11.75
CA PRO A 119 3.62 -16.69 11.36
C PRO A 119 2.48 -17.61 11.80
N ASP A 120 1.98 -17.40 13.02
CA ASP A 120 0.82 -18.06 13.58
C ASP A 120 -0.30 -17.05 13.77
N LEU A 121 -1.39 -17.24 13.01
CA LEU A 121 -2.56 -16.38 13.14
C LEU A 121 -3.22 -16.59 14.52
N PRO A 122 -3.55 -15.52 15.26
CA PRO A 122 -4.31 -15.61 16.50
C PRO A 122 -5.60 -16.40 16.33
N ARG A 123 -6.13 -17.03 17.37
CA ARG A 123 -7.40 -17.79 17.24
C ARG A 123 -8.61 -16.90 17.05
N GLU A 124 -8.58 -15.69 17.60
CA GLU A 124 -9.70 -14.76 17.54
C GLU A 124 -9.66 -13.98 16.23
N ILE A 125 -10.73 -14.02 15.44
CA ILE A 125 -10.78 -13.40 14.11
C ILE A 125 -10.47 -11.90 14.11
N TRP A 126 -10.90 -11.18 15.15
CA TRP A 126 -10.67 -9.75 15.24
C TRP A 126 -9.18 -9.46 15.48
N GLU A 127 -8.47 -10.33 16.20
CA GLU A 127 -7.02 -10.25 16.37
C GLU A 127 -6.31 -10.54 15.05
N GLN A 128 -6.70 -11.62 14.37
CA GLN A 128 -6.16 -11.96 13.04
C GLN A 128 -6.27 -10.78 12.07
N ARG A 129 -7.46 -10.18 11.99
CA ARG A 129 -7.72 -9.03 11.12
C ARG A 129 -6.93 -7.80 11.53
N SER A 130 -6.86 -7.52 12.83
CA SER A 130 -6.12 -6.35 13.34
C SER A 130 -4.61 -6.43 13.08
N GLN A 131 -4.08 -7.65 12.96
CA GLN A 131 -2.67 -7.92 12.71
C GLN A 131 -2.37 -8.34 11.27
N THR A 132 -3.40 -8.43 10.40
CA THR A 132 -3.18 -8.62 8.98
C THR A 132 -3.16 -7.27 8.30
N ILE A 133 -2.03 -6.93 7.70
CA ILE A 133 -1.86 -5.68 6.96
C ILE A 133 -2.15 -5.96 5.49
N HIS A 134 -2.95 -5.10 4.87
CA HIS A 134 -3.24 -5.14 3.44
C HIS A 134 -3.07 -3.74 2.89
N THR A 135 -2.04 -3.52 2.09
CA THR A 135 -1.73 -2.19 1.58
C THR A 135 -1.37 -2.26 0.11
N TRP A 136 -1.98 -1.40 -0.69
CA TRP A 136 -1.49 -1.10 -2.03
C TRP A 136 -0.26 -0.21 -1.91
N VAL A 137 0.90 -0.70 -2.36
CA VAL A 137 2.14 0.06 -2.36
C VAL A 137 2.45 0.50 -3.79
N GLN A 138 2.64 1.80 -3.97
CA GLN A 138 3.06 2.41 -5.21
C GLN A 138 4.54 2.82 -5.12
N VAL A 139 5.35 2.31 -6.05
CA VAL A 139 6.74 2.71 -6.24
C VAL A 139 6.80 3.52 -7.53
N THR A 140 7.02 4.84 -7.42
CA THR A 140 6.96 5.76 -8.56
C THR A 140 7.85 6.99 -8.35
N GLN A 141 8.21 7.63 -9.46
CA GLN A 141 8.90 8.92 -9.50
C GLN A 141 7.95 10.08 -9.86
N ILE A 142 6.65 9.80 -9.98
CA ILE A 142 5.63 10.77 -10.37
C ILE A 142 4.79 11.13 -9.15
N GLY A 143 4.80 12.41 -8.78
CA GLY A 143 3.78 13.03 -7.93
C GLY A 143 2.58 13.42 -8.79
N LEU A 144 1.38 13.12 -8.31
CA LEU A 144 0.13 13.45 -9.00
C LEU A 144 -0.85 14.06 -8.02
N ASP A 145 -1.22 15.31 -8.27
CA ASP A 145 -2.31 16.00 -7.57
C ASP A 145 -3.44 16.27 -8.56
N ALA A 146 -4.69 16.25 -8.07
CA ALA A 146 -5.85 16.59 -8.87
C ALA A 146 -6.86 17.40 -8.08
N ILE A 147 -7.44 18.40 -8.74
CA ILE A 147 -8.55 19.20 -8.22
C ILE A 147 -9.67 19.15 -9.24
N ALA A 148 -10.89 18.91 -8.77
CA ALA A 148 -12.09 18.86 -9.60
C ALA A 148 -13.04 20.00 -9.24
N ASP A 149 -13.70 20.57 -10.25
CA ASP A 149 -14.89 21.40 -10.11
C ASP A 149 -16.09 20.72 -10.78
N HIS A 150 -17.22 21.42 -10.96
CA HIS A 150 -18.43 20.85 -11.57
C HIS A 150 -18.31 20.56 -13.08
N GLN A 151 -17.23 20.97 -13.73
CA GLN A 151 -17.05 20.91 -15.18
C GLN A 151 -15.78 20.16 -15.58
N GLN A 152 -14.70 20.25 -14.81
CA GLN A 152 -13.40 19.71 -15.18
C GLN A 152 -12.62 19.16 -13.98
N VAL A 153 -11.66 18.31 -14.30
CA VAL A 153 -10.53 17.94 -13.43
C VAL A 153 -9.28 18.58 -13.99
N VAL A 154 -8.54 19.28 -13.12
CA VAL A 154 -7.19 19.75 -13.40
C VAL A 154 -6.23 18.88 -12.60
N ALA A 155 -5.35 18.17 -13.31
CA ALA A 155 -4.32 17.34 -12.71
C ALA A 155 -2.94 17.97 -12.92
N TRP A 156 -2.06 17.82 -11.94
CA TRP A 156 -0.69 18.31 -11.96
C TRP A 156 0.27 17.16 -11.71
N ALA A 157 1.09 16.83 -12.71
CA ALA A 157 2.14 15.83 -12.59
C ALA A 157 3.50 16.50 -12.36
N THR A 158 4.21 16.02 -11.34
CA THR A 158 5.53 16.51 -10.95
C THR A 158 6.48 15.35 -10.71
N ASN A 159 7.79 15.61 -10.77
CA ASN A 159 8.79 14.67 -10.30
C ASN A 159 8.69 14.63 -8.77
N LEU A 160 8.47 13.44 -8.21
CA LEU A 160 8.19 13.29 -6.78
C LEU A 160 9.40 13.67 -5.90
N ALA A 161 10.62 13.60 -6.43
CA ALA A 161 11.84 13.91 -5.70
C ALA A 161 12.12 15.41 -5.56
N ASP A 162 11.79 16.23 -6.57
CA ASP A 162 12.15 17.66 -6.61
C ASP A 162 10.99 18.63 -6.90
N GLY A 163 9.80 18.10 -7.21
CA GLY A 163 8.61 18.88 -7.53
C GLY A 163 8.62 19.53 -8.92
N ALA A 164 9.61 19.24 -9.77
CA ALA A 164 9.67 19.80 -11.11
C ALA A 164 8.49 19.32 -11.98
N PRO A 165 7.87 20.17 -12.80
CA PRO A 165 6.74 19.78 -13.64
C PRO A 165 7.13 18.71 -14.66
N LEU A 166 6.29 17.69 -14.81
CA LEU A 166 6.50 16.62 -15.79
C LEU A 166 5.58 16.80 -17.00
N SER A 167 6.18 17.07 -18.16
CA SER A 167 5.47 17.12 -19.44
C SER A 167 5.31 15.73 -20.05
N GLY A 168 4.23 15.52 -20.81
CA GLY A 168 4.03 14.28 -21.57
C GLY A 168 3.51 13.10 -20.74
N VAL A 169 3.18 13.32 -19.46
CA VAL A 169 2.57 12.30 -18.60
C VAL A 169 1.13 12.11 -19.04
N ARG A 170 0.75 10.87 -19.35
CA ARG A 170 -0.64 10.50 -19.66
C ARG A 170 -1.41 10.29 -18.36
N ILE A 171 -2.55 10.96 -18.25
CA ILE A 171 -3.46 10.89 -17.11
C ILE A 171 -4.78 10.31 -17.61
N SER A 172 -5.31 9.33 -16.88
CA SER A 172 -6.59 8.70 -17.14
C SER A 172 -7.29 8.42 -15.81
N GLY A 173 -8.60 8.64 -15.76
CA GLY A 173 -9.43 8.17 -14.65
C GLY A 173 -9.89 6.72 -14.82
N SER A 174 -10.67 6.23 -13.86
CA SER A 174 -11.35 4.92 -13.97
C SER A 174 -12.40 4.92 -15.09
N GLN A 175 -12.89 3.73 -15.46
CA GLN A 175 -13.72 3.43 -16.62
C GLN A 175 -14.51 4.61 -17.25
N ASN A 176 -14.34 4.81 -18.56
CA ASN A 176 -14.95 5.87 -19.39
C ASN A 176 -14.53 7.32 -19.09
N SER A 177 -13.52 7.54 -18.25
CA SER A 177 -12.94 8.88 -18.06
C SER A 177 -12.11 9.31 -19.28
N ALA A 178 -12.20 10.59 -19.64
CA ALA A 178 -11.32 11.18 -20.64
C ALA A 178 -9.85 11.04 -20.20
N ALA A 179 -8.96 10.79 -21.15
CA ALA A 179 -7.51 10.82 -20.91
C ALA A 179 -6.95 12.15 -21.40
N ALA A 180 -5.99 12.70 -20.66
CA ALA A 180 -5.26 13.90 -21.05
C ALA A 180 -3.75 13.69 -20.90
N THR A 181 -2.96 14.57 -21.50
CA THR A 181 -1.50 14.56 -21.39
C THR A 181 -1.04 15.89 -20.85
N THR A 182 -0.09 15.85 -19.92
CA THR A 182 0.42 17.06 -19.28
C THR A 182 1.23 17.92 -20.23
N GLY A 183 1.04 19.24 -20.14
CA GLY A 183 1.84 20.24 -20.84
C GLY A 183 3.21 20.47 -20.21
N ALA A 184 3.95 21.45 -20.72
CA ALA A 184 5.26 21.84 -20.20
C ALA A 184 5.22 22.37 -18.75
N ASP A 185 4.05 22.80 -18.28
CA ASP A 185 3.76 23.21 -16.91
C ASP A 185 3.39 22.04 -15.99
N GLY A 186 3.37 20.81 -16.51
CA GLY A 186 2.96 19.61 -15.78
C GLY A 186 1.44 19.47 -15.64
N LEU A 187 0.65 20.38 -16.21
CA LEU A 187 -0.80 20.38 -16.04
C LEU A 187 -1.50 19.63 -17.17
N ALA A 188 -2.52 18.86 -16.81
CA ALA A 188 -3.50 18.31 -17.74
C ALA A 188 -4.92 18.71 -17.30
N ARG A 189 -5.82 18.90 -18.27
CA ARG A 189 -7.23 19.23 -18.02
C ARG A 189 -8.11 18.20 -18.71
N MET A 190 -9.12 17.72 -17.99
CA MET A 190 -10.08 16.72 -18.47
C MET A 190 -11.48 17.22 -18.15
N ASP A 191 -12.38 17.24 -19.13
CA ASP A 191 -13.78 17.57 -18.90
C ASP A 191 -14.49 16.42 -18.17
N LEU A 192 -15.30 16.76 -17.17
CA LEU A 192 -16.17 15.81 -16.51
C LEU A 192 -17.46 15.65 -17.32
N PRO A 193 -17.92 14.42 -17.62
CA PRO A 193 -19.21 14.21 -18.27
C PRO A 193 -20.32 14.78 -17.38
N GLY A 194 -21.18 15.63 -17.97
CA GLY A 194 -22.10 16.52 -17.25
C GLY A 194 -22.91 15.85 -16.12
N GLY A 195 -22.64 16.30 -14.89
CA GLY A 195 -23.22 15.81 -13.64
C GLY A 195 -22.11 15.37 -12.70
N GLY A 196 -21.52 16.34 -11.98
CA GLY A 196 -20.40 16.13 -11.07
C GLY A 196 -20.63 15.04 -10.01
N LEU A 197 -19.53 14.71 -9.30
CA LEU A 197 -19.43 13.69 -8.24
C LEU A 197 -20.69 13.52 -7.38
#